data_AF-G2Q4H3-F1
#
_entry.id   AF-G2Q4H3-F1
#
_cell.length_a   1.000
_cell.length_b   1.000
_cell.length_c   1.000
_cell.angle_alpha   90.00
_cell.angle_beta   90.00
_cell.angle_gamma   90.00
#
_symmetry.space_group_name_H-M   'P 1'
#
loop_
_entity.id
_entity.type
_entity.pdbx_description
1 polymer ?
#
loop_
_entity_poly.entity_id
_entity_poly.type
_entity_poly.pdbx_seq_one_letter_code
_entity_poly.pdbx_strand_id
1 'polypeptide(L)'
;MRPHLFSGLLVLLSILPWTAVALIGLGQQMYYPACGYACVNALSTFPLSCSTHDHHHAGGDDDSEMDMDMSSMVTTSPACRAGDRAYLTTLAWCMHTRCTDDAGAVPAWDLEKFWAEQATTDPAVAPEWTYGDALANVSDRPPTKEIADGDTLNATALVPEDAWTIQYGTMTTMEFVETMHERYGVAIVLVGFGTPILFTALRYLPYMNRLLDRLKPYAVYPAIWGGRQVRPLPYQLGNPPTVGQALYVTVLLVLNVVLTAVSYRSFQPSAWYADRYQEVMVWVMYRTGVLAFALLPLALLLAGRNNVLLWLSDWSHATYVLLHRWVARLFALQALLHSLLALVLYDRTGLYRGETTKPWWVWGAVATVAASVMLVASGLYVRRWSYEIFLVSHVLLAVFVIVGCWYHVELRFMRMFGYEQWYVSSLSLSLSLSLSPPSLPPLQAAQRIG
;
A
#
# COMPACT_ATOMS: atom_id res chain seq x y z
N MET A 1 -26.99 12.33 27.12
CA MET A 1 -26.06 12.20 25.98
C MET A 1 -25.91 13.58 25.35
N ARG A 2 -24.69 14.13 25.26
CA ARG A 2 -24.48 15.50 24.75
C ARG A 2 -24.68 15.53 23.22
N PRO A 3 -25.50 16.46 22.67
CA PRO A 3 -25.75 16.56 21.21
C PRO A 3 -24.50 16.86 20.38
N HIS A 4 -23.38 17.25 21.01
CA HIS A 4 -22.11 17.52 20.34
C HIS A 4 -21.36 16.27 19.84
N LEU A 5 -21.64 15.07 20.38
CA LEU A 5 -21.01 13.83 19.93
C LEU A 5 -21.51 13.39 18.55
N PHE A 6 -22.80 13.60 18.26
CA PHE A 6 -23.38 13.32 16.94
C PHE A 6 -22.88 14.32 15.90
N SER A 7 -22.74 15.59 16.28
CA SER A 7 -22.23 16.63 15.39
C SER A 7 -20.75 16.43 15.03
N GLY A 8 -19.93 15.91 15.96
CA GLY A 8 -18.53 15.56 15.68
C GLY A 8 -18.37 14.38 14.74
N LEU A 9 -19.22 13.34 14.88
CA LEU A 9 -19.19 12.16 14.02
C LEU A 9 -19.61 12.49 12.58
N LEU A 10 -20.59 13.38 12.41
CA LEU A 10 -21.01 13.90 11.10
C LEU A 10 -19.93 14.76 10.43
N VAL A 11 -19.18 15.54 11.22
CA VAL A 11 -18.04 16.33 10.69
C VAL A 11 -16.89 15.43 10.23
N LEU A 12 -16.59 14.34 10.95
CA LEU A 12 -15.61 13.32 10.53
C LEU A 12 -16.01 12.58 9.24
N LEU A 13 -17.31 12.34 9.03
CA LEU A 13 -17.84 11.76 7.78
C LEU A 13 -17.81 12.76 6.60
N SER A 14 -17.74 14.06 6.86
CA SER A 14 -17.66 15.11 5.84
C SER A 14 -16.24 15.58 5.49
N ILE A 15 -15.22 15.16 6.24
CA ILE A 15 -13.79 15.50 5.97
C ILE A 15 -13.08 14.38 5.19
N LEU A 16 -13.68 13.19 5.05
CA LEU A 16 -13.20 12.21 4.08
C LEU A 16 -13.68 12.67 2.70
N PRO A 17 -12.79 13.04 1.76
CA PRO A 17 -13.21 13.35 0.40
C PRO A 17 -13.92 12.12 -0.17
N TRP A 18 -15.17 12.32 -0.58
CA TRP A 18 -16.03 11.32 -1.23
C TRP A 18 -15.59 11.03 -2.68
N THR A 19 -14.33 11.28 -3.04
CA THR A 19 -13.74 10.56 -4.16
C THR A 19 -13.50 9.15 -3.64
N ALA A 20 -14.10 8.12 -4.23
CA ALA A 20 -13.90 6.74 -3.82
C ALA A 20 -12.39 6.45 -3.68
N VAL A 21 -11.88 6.50 -2.45
CA VAL A 21 -10.48 6.26 -2.11
C VAL A 21 -10.30 4.76 -2.12
N ALA A 22 -9.88 4.24 -3.26
CA ALA A 22 -9.87 2.81 -3.50
C ALA A 22 -8.45 2.29 -3.26
N LEU A 23 -8.27 1.51 -2.20
CA LEU A 23 -7.05 0.72 -2.00
C LEU A 23 -7.25 -0.62 -2.71
N ILE A 24 -6.15 -1.28 -3.10
CA ILE A 24 -6.22 -2.61 -3.70
C ILE A 24 -6.95 -3.57 -2.74
N GLY A 25 -8.00 -4.21 -3.24
CA GLY A 25 -8.87 -5.11 -2.50
C GLY A 25 -9.88 -4.44 -1.56
N LEU A 26 -9.98 -3.10 -1.58
CA LEU A 26 -10.95 -2.26 -0.89
C LEU A 26 -11.48 -1.17 -1.84
N GLY A 27 -12.21 -1.60 -2.87
CA GLY A 27 -12.84 -0.72 -3.86
C GLY A 27 -12.07 -0.62 -5.18
N GLN A 28 -10.78 -0.98 -5.21
CA GLN A 28 -9.99 -1.12 -6.44
C GLN A 28 -9.52 -2.57 -6.58
N GLN A 29 -9.62 -3.10 -7.79
CA GLN A 29 -9.08 -4.41 -8.17
C GLN A 29 -7.90 -4.18 -9.09
N MET A 30 -6.88 -5.01 -8.97
CA MET A 30 -5.63 -4.85 -9.72
C MET A 30 -5.74 -5.54 -11.09
N TYR A 31 -6.31 -6.74 -11.12
CA TYR A 31 -6.42 -7.55 -12.33
C TYR A 31 -7.84 -8.09 -12.48
N TYR A 32 -8.81 -7.20 -12.72
CA TYR A 32 -10.20 -7.60 -12.97
C TYR A 32 -10.63 -7.34 -14.42
N PRO A 33 -11.17 -8.35 -15.13
CA PRO A 33 -11.19 -9.77 -14.78
C PRO A 33 -9.83 -10.45 -15.02
N ALA A 34 -9.35 -11.25 -14.06
CA ALA A 34 -8.02 -11.86 -14.12
C ALA A 34 -7.84 -12.79 -15.32
N CYS A 35 -8.91 -13.47 -15.74
CA CYS A 35 -8.91 -14.34 -16.92
C CYS A 35 -8.64 -13.58 -18.22
N GLY A 36 -9.13 -12.34 -18.34
CA GLY A 36 -8.91 -11.47 -19.50
C GLY A 36 -7.47 -10.97 -19.55
N TYR A 37 -6.96 -10.47 -18.42
CA TYR A 37 -5.55 -10.10 -18.31
C TYR A 37 -4.62 -11.27 -18.61
N ALA A 38 -4.94 -12.48 -18.13
CA ALA A 38 -4.18 -13.68 -18.43
C ALA A 38 -4.16 -14.01 -19.93
N CYS A 39 -5.27 -13.84 -20.64
CA CYS A 39 -5.30 -14.01 -22.09
C CYS A 39 -4.42 -12.98 -22.83
N VAL A 40 -4.51 -11.69 -22.46
CA VAL A 40 -3.69 -10.63 -23.08
C VAL A 40 -2.19 -10.85 -22.86
N ASN A 41 -1.79 -11.21 -21.64
CA ASN A 41 -0.39 -11.44 -21.28
C ASN A 41 0.15 -12.78 -21.81
N ALA A 42 -0.70 -13.81 -21.93
CA ALA A 42 -0.29 -15.05 -22.59
C ALA A 42 -0.04 -14.82 -24.09
N LEU A 43 -0.77 -13.88 -24.71
CA LEU A 43 -0.58 -13.54 -26.12
C LEU A 43 0.58 -12.59 -26.39
N SER A 44 1.06 -11.83 -25.40
CA SER A 44 2.12 -10.85 -25.61
C SER A 44 3.48 -11.45 -25.94
N THR A 45 3.68 -12.75 -25.69
CA THR A 45 4.91 -13.47 -26.02
C THR A 45 4.99 -13.88 -27.49
N PHE A 46 3.88 -13.83 -28.23
CA PHE A 46 3.83 -14.25 -29.63
C PHE A 46 3.94 -13.04 -30.57
N PRO A 47 4.90 -13.01 -31.50
CA PRO A 47 4.98 -11.96 -32.51
C PRO A 47 3.72 -11.92 -33.36
N LEU A 48 3.29 -10.71 -33.70
CA LEU A 48 2.33 -10.44 -34.76
C LEU A 48 3.06 -10.11 -36.06
N SER A 49 2.34 -10.15 -37.17
CA SER A 49 2.89 -9.80 -38.49
C SER A 49 3.45 -8.37 -38.57
N CYS A 50 2.93 -7.46 -37.75
CA CYS A 50 3.36 -6.07 -37.62
C CYS A 50 4.27 -5.80 -36.41
N SER A 51 4.77 -6.85 -35.73
CA SER A 51 5.73 -6.70 -34.66
C SER A 51 7.10 -6.29 -35.18
N THR A 52 7.81 -5.50 -34.38
CA THR A 52 9.17 -5.06 -34.66
C THR A 52 10.16 -5.93 -33.90
N HIS A 53 11.23 -6.34 -34.60
CA HIS A 53 12.37 -7.02 -34.00
C HIS A 53 13.50 -6.01 -33.87
N ASP A 54 13.68 -5.45 -32.67
CA ASP A 54 14.77 -4.52 -32.44
C ASP A 54 16.09 -5.27 -32.27
N HIS A 55 17.03 -5.01 -33.18
CA HIS A 55 18.44 -5.38 -33.05
C HIS A 55 19.23 -4.17 -32.53
N HIS A 56 18.91 -3.68 -31.32
CA HIS A 56 19.62 -2.52 -30.77
C HIS A 56 20.70 -2.91 -29.75
N HIS A 57 21.95 -2.60 -30.13
CA HIS A 57 23.07 -2.44 -29.22
C HIS A 57 22.70 -1.44 -28.10
N ALA A 58 22.91 -1.85 -26.86
CA ALA A 58 22.65 -1.07 -25.65
C ALA A 58 23.11 0.40 -25.75
N GLY A 59 22.15 1.31 -25.71
CA GLY A 59 22.40 2.75 -25.68
C GLY A 59 21.12 3.57 -25.62
N GLY A 60 20.54 3.72 -24.43
CA GLY A 60 19.60 4.80 -24.10
C GLY A 60 18.20 4.37 -23.70
N ASP A 61 17.92 4.54 -22.40
CA ASP A 61 16.67 5.01 -21.81
C ASP A 61 15.32 4.48 -22.34
N ASP A 62 14.95 3.25 -21.98
CA ASP A 62 13.68 2.94 -21.29
C ASP A 62 13.73 1.48 -20.78
N ASP A 63 12.69 1.04 -20.07
CA ASP A 63 12.35 -0.35 -19.75
C ASP A 63 12.96 -0.96 -18.47
N SER A 64 12.14 -0.93 -17.42
CA SER A 64 12.14 -1.89 -16.34
C SER A 64 11.45 -3.18 -16.80
N GLU A 65 12.13 -3.97 -17.62
CA GLU A 65 11.73 -5.35 -17.91
C GLU A 65 12.74 -6.31 -17.30
N MET A 66 12.20 -7.37 -16.69
CA MET A 66 12.94 -8.42 -16.03
C MET A 66 13.73 -9.21 -17.07
N ASP A 67 15.01 -9.47 -16.79
CA ASP A 67 15.90 -10.35 -17.58
C ASP A 67 15.21 -11.69 -17.89
N MET A 68 14.60 -11.78 -19.07
CA MET A 68 14.39 -13.03 -19.79
C MET A 68 15.49 -13.15 -20.84
N ASP A 69 15.99 -14.37 -20.99
CA ASP A 69 17.03 -14.84 -21.90
C ASP A 69 17.09 -14.05 -23.23
N MET A 70 18.30 -13.60 -23.59
CA MET A 70 18.64 -12.74 -24.74
C MET A 70 18.30 -13.40 -26.09
N SER A 71 17.00 -13.43 -26.39
CA SER A 71 16.43 -13.56 -27.72
C SER A 71 15.84 -12.20 -28.08
N SER A 72 15.88 -11.81 -29.36
CA SER A 72 15.37 -10.53 -29.86
C SER A 72 14.03 -10.17 -29.21
N MET A 73 13.98 -9.10 -28.41
CA MET A 73 12.72 -8.64 -27.82
C MET A 73 11.78 -8.21 -28.95
N VAL A 74 10.71 -8.98 -29.11
CA VAL A 74 9.65 -8.68 -30.07
C VAL A 74 8.76 -7.62 -29.43
N THR A 75 8.73 -6.44 -30.01
CA THR A 75 7.86 -5.36 -29.55
C THR A 75 6.63 -5.27 -30.46
N THR A 76 5.44 -5.25 -29.86
CA THR A 76 4.17 -5.21 -30.59
C THR A 76 3.39 -3.98 -30.15
N SER A 77 3.29 -2.98 -31.04
CA SER A 77 2.63 -1.72 -30.74
C SER A 77 1.12 -1.88 -30.50
N PRO A 78 0.49 -0.98 -29.71
CA PRO A 78 -0.97 -0.99 -29.53
C PRO A 78 -1.74 -0.88 -30.85
N ALA A 79 -1.24 -0.09 -31.80
CA ALA A 79 -1.81 0.05 -33.13
C ALA A 79 -1.76 -1.27 -33.94
N CYS A 80 -0.68 -2.04 -33.80
CA CYS A 80 -0.56 -3.36 -34.40
C CYS A 80 -1.59 -4.33 -33.82
N ARG A 81 -1.72 -4.40 -32.49
CA ARG A 81 -2.75 -5.21 -31.82
C ARG A 81 -4.17 -4.80 -32.21
N ALA A 82 -4.41 -3.50 -32.36
CA ALA A 82 -5.72 -2.96 -32.69
C ALA A 82 -6.23 -3.38 -34.07
N GLY A 83 -5.33 -3.54 -35.05
CA GLY A 83 -5.68 -3.90 -36.44
C GLY A 83 -5.43 -5.36 -36.81
N ASP A 84 -4.81 -6.16 -35.96
CA ASP A 84 -4.48 -7.55 -36.27
C ASP A 84 -5.67 -8.49 -35.97
N ARG A 85 -6.27 -9.02 -37.04
CA ARG A 85 -7.45 -9.90 -36.95
C ARG A 85 -7.16 -11.25 -36.30
N ALA A 86 -5.96 -11.80 -36.49
CA ALA A 86 -5.58 -13.08 -35.89
C ALA A 86 -5.45 -12.91 -34.37
N TYR A 87 -4.85 -11.82 -33.93
CA TYR A 87 -4.78 -11.42 -32.52
C TYR A 87 -6.17 -11.23 -31.90
N LEU A 88 -7.01 -10.37 -32.48
CA LEU A 88 -8.33 -10.07 -31.90
C LEU A 88 -9.20 -11.34 -31.82
N THR A 89 -9.29 -12.15 -32.87
CA THR A 89 -10.09 -13.39 -32.81
C THR A 89 -9.55 -14.41 -31.81
N THR A 90 -8.22 -14.53 -31.69
CA THR A 90 -7.57 -15.41 -30.71
C THR A 90 -7.83 -14.94 -29.27
N LEU A 91 -7.69 -13.64 -29.02
CA LEU A 91 -7.96 -13.04 -27.71
C LEU A 91 -9.43 -13.19 -27.32
N ALA A 92 -10.36 -12.91 -28.25
CA ALA A 92 -11.79 -13.04 -28.01
C ALA A 92 -12.17 -14.49 -27.66
N TRP A 93 -11.60 -15.47 -28.38
CA TRP A 93 -11.83 -16.88 -28.09
C TRP A 93 -11.23 -17.33 -26.74
N CYS A 94 -10.03 -16.86 -26.40
CA CYS A 94 -9.44 -17.11 -25.08
C CYS A 94 -10.33 -16.56 -23.97
N MET A 95 -10.77 -15.31 -24.07
CA MET A 95 -11.66 -14.70 -23.08
C MET A 95 -12.99 -15.44 -23.00
N HIS A 96 -13.57 -15.85 -24.13
CA HIS A 96 -14.81 -16.63 -24.15
C HIS A 96 -14.65 -17.94 -23.37
N THR A 97 -13.61 -18.71 -23.67
CA THR A 97 -13.38 -20.01 -23.02
C THR A 97 -12.95 -19.92 -21.56
N ARG A 98 -12.26 -18.85 -21.14
CA ARG A 98 -11.67 -18.72 -19.80
C ARG A 98 -12.46 -17.85 -18.83
N CYS A 99 -13.30 -16.94 -19.34
CA CYS A 99 -14.01 -15.97 -18.50
C CYS A 99 -15.52 -16.25 -18.37
N THR A 100 -16.07 -17.21 -19.13
CA THR A 100 -17.51 -17.48 -19.13
C THR A 100 -17.91 -18.75 -18.37
N ASP A 101 -16.97 -19.43 -17.72
CA ASP A 101 -17.23 -20.63 -16.92
C ASP A 101 -18.06 -20.34 -15.65
N ASP A 102 -19.05 -21.20 -15.36
CA ASP A 102 -20.14 -21.00 -14.37
C ASP A 102 -19.70 -20.64 -12.93
N ALA A 103 -18.50 -21.04 -12.49
CA ALA A 103 -18.05 -20.81 -11.12
C ALA A 103 -17.49 -19.39 -10.86
N GLY A 104 -17.42 -18.55 -11.89
CA GLY A 104 -16.88 -17.18 -11.80
C GLY A 104 -17.12 -16.34 -13.05
N ALA A 105 -18.20 -16.63 -13.78
CA ALA A 105 -18.48 -16.04 -15.08
C ALA A 105 -18.53 -14.51 -14.99
N VAL A 106 -17.71 -13.87 -15.82
CA VAL A 106 -17.66 -12.41 -15.94
C VAL A 106 -18.86 -11.95 -16.77
N PRO A 107 -19.62 -10.94 -16.33
CA PRO A 107 -20.71 -10.40 -17.11
C PRO A 107 -20.24 -9.92 -18.50
N ALA A 108 -21.05 -10.13 -19.54
CA ALA A 108 -20.68 -9.74 -20.91
C ALA A 108 -20.31 -8.25 -21.06
N TRP A 109 -20.98 -7.36 -20.32
CA TRP A 109 -20.69 -5.93 -20.34
C TRP A 109 -19.33 -5.58 -19.68
N ASP A 110 -18.89 -6.35 -18.69
CA ASP A 110 -17.57 -6.22 -18.07
C ASP A 110 -16.47 -6.69 -19.05
N LEU A 111 -16.73 -7.75 -19.81
CA LEU A 111 -15.81 -8.23 -20.85
C LEU A 111 -15.66 -7.23 -21.99
N GLU A 112 -16.75 -6.60 -22.45
CA GLU A 112 -16.69 -5.52 -23.44
C GLU A 112 -15.91 -4.30 -22.92
N LYS A 113 -16.13 -3.94 -21.65
CA LYS A 113 -15.36 -2.86 -21.03
C LYS A 113 -13.86 -3.20 -20.98
N PHE A 114 -13.52 -4.38 -20.47
CA PHE A 114 -12.13 -4.85 -20.45
C PHE A 114 -11.52 -4.86 -21.84
N TRP A 115 -12.25 -5.34 -22.85
CA TRP A 115 -11.81 -5.37 -24.23
C TRP A 115 -11.44 -3.97 -24.75
N ALA A 116 -12.35 -3.01 -24.56
CA ALA A 116 -12.13 -1.62 -25.00
C ALA A 116 -10.92 -0.96 -24.33
N GLU A 117 -10.62 -1.31 -23.07
CA GLU A 117 -9.57 -0.68 -22.28
C GLU A 117 -8.21 -1.41 -22.36
N GLN A 118 -8.20 -2.73 -22.57
CA GLN A 118 -7.01 -3.57 -22.32
C GLN A 118 -6.61 -4.46 -23.51
N ALA A 119 -7.47 -4.68 -24.51
CA ALA A 119 -7.15 -5.60 -25.62
C ALA A 119 -5.89 -5.17 -26.40
N THR A 120 -5.64 -3.86 -26.50
CA THR A 120 -4.50 -3.28 -27.22
C THR A 120 -3.34 -2.91 -26.29
N THR A 121 -3.46 -3.15 -24.98
CA THR A 121 -2.55 -2.69 -23.91
C THR A 121 -2.44 -1.18 -23.73
N ASP A 122 -3.15 -0.38 -24.54
CA ASP A 122 -3.25 1.07 -24.39
C ASP A 122 -4.71 1.51 -24.55
N PRO A 123 -5.35 2.05 -23.50
CA PRO A 123 -6.75 2.47 -23.55
C PRO A 123 -7.00 3.64 -24.52
N ALA A 124 -5.96 4.34 -24.99
CA ALA A 124 -6.09 5.38 -26.01
C ALA A 124 -6.28 4.80 -27.42
N VAL A 125 -5.95 3.53 -27.65
CA VAL A 125 -6.02 2.87 -28.95
C VAL A 125 -7.10 1.80 -28.93
N ALA A 126 -8.25 2.11 -29.53
CA ALA A 126 -9.37 1.18 -29.61
C ALA A 126 -9.10 0.05 -30.62
N PRO A 127 -9.47 -1.20 -30.32
CA PRO A 127 -9.42 -2.31 -31.28
C PRO A 127 -10.41 -2.09 -32.45
N GLU A 128 -10.09 -2.62 -33.64
CA GLU A 128 -10.92 -2.50 -34.85
C GLU A 128 -12.34 -3.07 -34.63
N TRP A 129 -12.44 -4.13 -33.83
CA TRP A 129 -13.70 -4.83 -33.53
C TRP A 129 -14.05 -4.74 -32.05
N THR A 130 -15.35 -4.73 -31.75
CA THR A 130 -15.85 -4.97 -30.39
C THR A 130 -15.58 -6.42 -29.98
N TYR A 131 -15.67 -6.75 -28.68
CA TYR A 131 -15.47 -8.13 -28.24
C TYR A 131 -16.52 -9.06 -28.87
N GLY A 132 -17.78 -8.63 -28.94
CA GLY A 132 -18.87 -9.35 -29.58
C GLY A 132 -18.64 -9.59 -31.07
N ASP A 133 -18.17 -8.58 -31.82
CA ASP A 133 -17.88 -8.71 -33.25
C ASP A 133 -16.69 -9.66 -33.50
N ALA A 134 -15.62 -9.54 -32.69
CA ALA A 134 -14.46 -10.41 -32.78
C ALA A 134 -14.82 -11.87 -32.46
N LEU A 135 -15.67 -12.08 -31.45
CA LEU A 135 -16.16 -13.41 -31.07
C LEU A 135 -17.09 -13.99 -32.15
N ALA A 136 -17.97 -13.19 -32.75
CA ALA A 136 -18.85 -13.63 -33.82
C ALA A 136 -18.05 -14.16 -35.05
N ASN A 137 -16.93 -13.51 -35.36
CA ASN A 137 -16.06 -13.93 -36.48
C ASN A 137 -15.34 -15.28 -36.27
N VAL A 138 -15.26 -15.77 -35.04
CA VAL A 138 -14.62 -17.07 -34.72
C VAL A 138 -15.62 -18.13 -34.26
N SER A 139 -16.81 -17.75 -33.79
CA SER A 139 -17.79 -18.65 -33.18
C SER A 139 -18.25 -19.78 -34.12
N ASP A 140 -18.37 -19.51 -35.42
CA ASP A 140 -18.77 -20.51 -36.41
C ASP A 140 -17.68 -21.57 -36.71
N ARG A 141 -16.41 -21.23 -36.46
CA ARG A 141 -15.24 -22.07 -36.73
C ARG A 141 -14.20 -21.89 -35.62
N PRO A 142 -14.41 -22.51 -34.45
CA PRO A 142 -13.51 -22.35 -33.33
C PRO A 142 -12.10 -22.87 -33.65
N PRO A 143 -11.03 -22.22 -33.15
CA PRO A 143 -9.68 -22.69 -33.35
C PRO A 143 -9.48 -24.03 -32.63
N THR A 144 -8.76 -24.95 -33.27
CA THR A 144 -8.51 -26.30 -32.74
C THR A 144 -7.04 -26.57 -32.47
N LYS A 145 -6.15 -25.63 -32.78
CA LYS A 145 -4.71 -25.77 -32.65
C LYS A 145 -4.16 -24.66 -31.78
N GLU A 146 -3.31 -25.04 -30.84
CA GLU A 146 -2.52 -24.10 -30.06
C GLU A 146 -1.45 -23.46 -30.94
N ILE A 147 -1.14 -22.20 -30.67
CA ILE A 147 0.03 -21.54 -31.24
C ILE A 147 1.30 -22.16 -30.64
N ALA A 148 2.28 -22.50 -31.47
CA ALA A 148 3.54 -23.05 -31.01
C ALA A 148 4.47 -21.94 -30.50
N ASP A 149 5.33 -22.27 -29.54
CA ASP A 149 6.31 -21.34 -29.00
C ASP A 149 7.23 -20.79 -30.10
N GLY A 150 7.37 -19.47 -30.14
CA GLY A 150 8.21 -18.77 -31.13
C GLY A 150 7.55 -18.54 -32.50
N ASP A 151 6.35 -19.08 -32.75
CA ASP A 151 5.62 -18.82 -33.99
C ASP A 151 4.96 -17.44 -33.99
N THR A 152 4.86 -16.85 -35.18
CA THR A 152 4.08 -15.63 -35.42
C THR A 152 2.59 -15.95 -35.49
N LEU A 153 1.77 -15.19 -34.76
CA LEU A 153 0.32 -15.33 -34.77
C LEU A 153 -0.27 -14.79 -36.08
N ASN A 154 -0.37 -15.66 -37.08
CA ASN A 154 -0.86 -15.33 -38.43
C ASN A 154 -2.33 -15.74 -38.67
N ALA A 155 -2.88 -16.58 -37.81
CA ALA A 155 -4.25 -17.07 -37.87
C ALA A 155 -4.82 -17.26 -36.48
N THR A 156 -6.15 -17.32 -36.37
CA THR A 156 -6.84 -17.59 -35.11
C THR A 156 -6.36 -18.92 -34.52
N ALA A 157 -5.86 -18.89 -33.29
CA ALA A 157 -5.29 -20.05 -32.61
C ALA A 157 -5.90 -20.22 -31.21
N LEU A 158 -5.59 -21.35 -30.57
CA LEU A 158 -5.81 -21.54 -29.13
C LEU A 158 -4.60 -21.00 -28.37
N VAL A 159 -4.86 -20.32 -27.25
CA VAL A 159 -3.81 -19.95 -26.29
C VAL A 159 -3.40 -21.20 -25.53
N PRO A 160 -2.10 -21.54 -25.45
CA PRO A 160 -1.61 -22.68 -24.68
C PRO A 160 -2.09 -22.64 -23.22
N GLU A 161 -2.54 -23.79 -22.70
CA GLU A 161 -3.07 -23.91 -21.34
C GLU A 161 -2.05 -23.47 -20.27
N ASP A 162 -0.79 -23.84 -20.46
CA ASP A 162 0.31 -23.53 -19.57
C ASP A 162 0.64 -22.04 -19.57
N ALA A 163 0.74 -21.41 -20.74
CA ALA A 163 0.95 -19.98 -20.88
C ALA A 163 -0.14 -19.18 -20.16
N TRP A 164 -1.41 -19.55 -20.34
CA TRP A 164 -2.54 -18.91 -19.65
C TRP A 164 -2.50 -19.17 -18.14
N THR A 165 -2.26 -20.40 -17.71
CA THR A 165 -2.25 -20.80 -16.30
C THR A 165 -1.15 -20.09 -15.52
N ILE A 166 0.04 -19.92 -16.12
CA ILE A 166 1.16 -19.20 -15.53
C ILE A 166 0.80 -17.74 -15.29
N GLN A 167 0.22 -17.08 -16.29
CA GLN A 167 -0.21 -15.68 -16.19
C GLN A 167 -1.34 -15.51 -15.17
N TYR A 168 -2.37 -16.33 -15.25
CA TYR A 168 -3.51 -16.30 -14.34
C TYR A 168 -3.10 -16.55 -12.88
N GLY A 169 -2.32 -17.60 -12.63
CA GLY A 169 -1.84 -17.95 -11.30
C GLY A 169 -0.93 -16.88 -10.70
N THR A 170 -0.07 -16.28 -11.51
CA THR A 170 0.83 -15.19 -11.07
C THR A 170 0.04 -13.93 -10.69
N MET A 171 -0.85 -13.46 -11.56
CA MET A 171 -1.63 -12.23 -11.33
C MET A 171 -2.62 -12.37 -10.16
N THR A 172 -3.33 -13.49 -10.06
CA THR A 172 -4.26 -13.72 -8.95
C THR A 172 -3.53 -13.86 -7.60
N THR A 173 -2.32 -14.42 -7.60
CA THR A 173 -1.46 -14.48 -6.42
C THR A 173 -1.00 -13.09 -6.02
N MET A 174 -0.57 -12.26 -6.97
CA MET A 174 -0.17 -10.88 -6.70
C MET A 174 -1.33 -10.05 -6.17
N GLU A 175 -2.49 -10.07 -6.82
CA GLU A 175 -3.66 -9.32 -6.34
C GLU A 175 -4.07 -9.77 -4.94
N PHE A 176 -4.00 -11.07 -4.63
CA PHE A 176 -4.23 -11.56 -3.27
C PHE A 176 -3.23 -10.96 -2.28
N VAL A 177 -1.94 -10.98 -2.59
CA VAL A 177 -0.87 -10.49 -1.71
C VAL A 177 -1.00 -8.98 -1.48
N GLU A 178 -1.23 -8.20 -2.54
CA GLU A 178 -1.47 -6.76 -2.48
C GLU A 178 -2.74 -6.41 -1.70
N THR A 179 -3.83 -7.14 -1.95
CA THR A 179 -5.06 -6.99 -1.15
C THR A 179 -4.80 -7.22 0.33
N MET A 180 -3.97 -8.22 0.67
CA MET A 180 -3.58 -8.45 2.05
C MET A 180 -2.69 -7.32 2.57
N HIS A 181 -1.77 -6.74 1.78
CA HIS A 181 -0.93 -5.58 2.16
C HIS A 181 -1.80 -4.45 2.70
N GLU A 182 -2.78 -4.07 1.89
CA GLU A 182 -3.67 -2.95 2.19
C GLU A 182 -4.58 -3.23 3.38
N ARG A 183 -5.21 -4.42 3.43
CA ARG A 183 -6.06 -4.80 4.57
C ARG A 183 -5.31 -4.78 5.90
N TYR A 184 -4.04 -5.18 5.90
CA TYR A 184 -3.22 -5.16 7.11
C TYR A 184 -2.80 -3.76 7.50
N GLY A 185 -2.48 -2.90 6.53
CA GLY A 185 -2.27 -1.47 6.76
C GLY A 185 -3.50 -0.83 7.42
N VAL A 186 -4.69 -1.09 6.86
CA VAL A 186 -5.96 -0.60 7.42
C VAL A 186 -6.17 -1.13 8.84
N ALA A 187 -5.93 -2.42 9.08
CA ALA A 187 -6.06 -2.99 10.42
C ALA A 187 -5.15 -2.28 11.45
N ILE A 188 -3.89 -1.99 11.09
CA ILE A 188 -2.96 -1.26 11.97
C ILE A 188 -3.48 0.15 12.27
N VAL A 189 -3.94 0.88 11.25
CA VAL A 189 -4.45 2.24 11.42
C VAL A 189 -5.74 2.23 12.25
N LEU A 190 -6.67 1.32 11.98
CA LEU A 190 -7.92 1.18 12.74
C LEU A 190 -7.65 0.84 14.21
N VAL A 191 -6.70 -0.04 14.51
CA VAL A 191 -6.32 -0.35 15.89
C VAL A 191 -5.62 0.86 16.53
N GLY A 192 -4.68 1.50 15.83
CA GLY A 192 -3.93 2.64 16.34
C GLY A 192 -4.80 3.86 16.64
N PHE A 193 -5.67 4.23 15.70
CA PHE A 193 -6.60 5.37 15.80
C PHE A 193 -7.85 5.03 16.63
N GLY A 194 -8.39 3.82 16.48
CA GLY A 194 -9.64 3.42 17.13
C GLY A 194 -9.47 3.14 18.62
N THR A 195 -8.31 2.68 19.08
CA THR A 195 -8.12 2.31 20.48
C THR A 195 -8.33 3.47 21.47
N PRO A 196 -7.75 4.68 21.27
CA PRO A 196 -8.01 5.82 22.16
C PRO A 196 -9.48 6.25 22.18
N ILE A 197 -10.16 6.20 21.04
CA ILE A 197 -11.59 6.53 20.91
C ILE A 197 -12.44 5.49 21.63
N LEU A 198 -12.20 4.20 21.38
CA LEU A 198 -12.92 3.09 21.98
C LEU A 198 -12.86 3.15 23.51
N PHE A 199 -11.66 3.25 24.08
CA PHE A 199 -11.53 3.30 25.54
C PHE A 199 -12.13 4.58 26.15
N THR A 200 -12.13 5.69 25.43
CA THR A 200 -12.82 6.91 25.85
C THR A 200 -14.34 6.73 25.80
N ALA A 201 -14.87 6.12 24.72
CA ALA A 201 -16.29 5.84 24.54
C ALA A 201 -16.84 4.85 25.58
N LEU A 202 -16.07 3.81 25.93
CA LEU A 202 -16.44 2.82 26.95
C LEU A 202 -16.72 3.46 28.32
N ARG A 203 -16.11 4.61 28.64
CA ARG A 203 -16.38 5.35 29.88
C ARG A 203 -17.80 5.92 29.95
N TYR A 204 -18.45 6.13 28.81
CA TYR A 204 -19.81 6.67 28.73
C TYR A 204 -20.90 5.59 28.73
N LEU A 205 -20.54 4.30 28.61
CA LEU A 205 -21.49 3.20 28.70
C LEU A 205 -21.89 2.93 30.16
N PRO A 206 -23.16 2.58 30.40
CA PRO A 206 -23.63 2.25 31.75
C PRO A 206 -22.85 1.06 32.31
N TYR A 207 -22.57 1.07 33.62
CA TYR A 207 -21.80 0.07 34.37
C TYR A 207 -20.30 -0.03 34.04
N MET A 208 -19.89 0.26 32.81
CA MET A 208 -18.49 0.20 32.36
C MET A 208 -17.60 1.21 33.08
N ASN A 209 -18.13 2.39 33.44
CA ASN A 209 -17.38 3.38 34.21
C ASN A 209 -16.87 2.84 35.55
N ARG A 210 -17.72 2.18 36.34
CA ARG A 210 -17.36 1.59 37.63
C ARG A 210 -16.34 0.46 37.48
N LEU A 211 -16.48 -0.37 36.44
CA LEU A 211 -15.52 -1.44 36.15
C LEU A 211 -14.16 -0.85 35.77
N LEU A 212 -14.12 0.09 34.83
CA LEU A 212 -12.89 0.74 34.39
C LEU A 212 -12.21 1.48 35.54
N ASP A 213 -12.96 2.18 36.39
CA ASP A 213 -12.39 2.90 37.54
C ASP A 213 -11.79 1.94 38.59
N ARG A 214 -12.30 0.71 38.72
CA ARG A 214 -11.69 -0.34 39.54
C ARG A 214 -10.45 -0.96 38.90
N LEU A 215 -10.41 -1.05 37.56
CA LEU A 215 -9.29 -1.68 36.83
C LEU A 215 -8.11 -0.73 36.59
N LYS A 216 -8.36 0.57 36.39
CA LYS A 216 -7.33 1.58 36.07
C LYS A 216 -6.13 1.59 37.04
N PRO A 217 -6.30 1.49 38.37
CA PRO A 217 -5.18 1.46 39.31
C PRO A 217 -4.24 0.26 39.13
N TYR A 218 -4.73 -0.82 38.52
CA TYR A 218 -3.95 -2.05 38.31
C TYR A 218 -3.44 -2.19 36.86
N ALA A 219 -4.25 -1.76 35.88
CA ALA A 219 -3.99 -2.01 34.46
C ALA A 219 -3.53 -0.77 33.66
N VAL A 220 -3.71 0.45 34.18
CA VAL A 220 -3.47 1.68 33.40
C VAL A 220 -2.39 2.56 34.03
N TYR A 221 -2.50 2.85 35.33
CA TYR A 221 -1.66 3.83 36.02
C TYR A 221 -0.30 3.34 36.53
N PRO A 222 -0.11 2.06 36.92
CA PRO A 222 1.19 1.62 37.40
C PRO A 222 2.28 1.85 36.36
N ALA A 223 3.45 2.32 36.80
CA ALA A 223 4.64 2.30 35.98
C ALA A 223 5.17 0.86 35.92
N ILE A 224 5.57 0.38 34.75
CA ILE A 224 6.08 -0.99 34.59
C ILE A 224 7.35 -1.22 35.39
N TRP A 225 8.19 -0.18 35.51
CA TRP A 225 9.48 -0.29 36.19
C TRP A 225 9.55 0.58 37.44
N GLY A 226 9.38 -0.05 38.60
CA GLY A 226 9.77 0.48 39.92
C GLY A 226 9.35 1.93 40.20
N GLY A 227 8.12 2.31 39.82
CA GLY A 227 7.57 3.65 40.10
C GLY A 227 8.21 4.82 39.32
N ARG A 228 9.09 4.56 38.34
CA ARG A 228 9.88 5.60 37.64
C ARG A 228 9.18 6.27 36.45
N GLN A 229 7.87 6.53 36.48
CA GLN A 229 7.14 7.15 35.33
C GLN A 229 7.75 8.48 34.85
N VAL A 230 8.27 9.30 35.77
CA VAL A 230 8.76 10.65 35.47
C VAL A 230 10.28 10.68 35.26
N ARG A 231 10.99 9.64 35.70
CA ARG A 231 12.46 9.58 35.63
C ARG A 231 12.89 8.79 34.37
N PRO A 232 13.92 9.27 33.65
CA PRO A 232 14.46 8.52 32.54
C PRO A 232 15.03 7.18 33.02
N LEU A 233 14.90 6.16 32.18
CA LEU A 233 15.58 4.89 32.33
C LEU A 233 17.12 5.08 32.25
N PRO A 234 17.90 4.12 32.78
CA PRO A 234 19.36 4.08 32.59
C PRO A 234 19.74 4.26 31.10
N TYR A 235 20.91 4.84 30.84
CA TYR A 235 21.40 5.16 29.49
C TYR A 235 20.52 6.15 28.70
N GLN A 236 19.69 6.94 29.39
CA GLN A 236 18.85 7.96 28.77
C GLN A 236 17.86 7.40 27.73
N LEU A 237 17.40 6.16 27.93
CA LEU A 237 16.45 5.47 27.03
C LEU A 237 15.02 6.08 27.01
N GLY A 238 14.80 7.16 27.77
CA GLY A 238 13.51 7.82 27.90
C GLY A 238 12.75 7.40 29.16
N ASN A 239 11.53 7.91 29.31
CA ASN A 239 10.69 7.60 30.47
C ASN A 239 9.97 6.25 30.26
N PRO A 240 9.90 5.38 31.28
CA PRO A 240 9.19 4.11 31.17
C PRO A 240 7.69 4.36 31.00
N PRO A 241 7.02 3.60 30.11
CA PRO A 241 5.58 3.70 29.93
C PRO A 241 4.82 3.21 31.18
N THR A 242 3.59 3.70 31.35
CA THR A 242 2.62 3.05 32.24
C THR A 242 2.19 1.70 31.65
N VAL A 243 1.58 0.82 32.46
CA VAL A 243 1.08 -0.48 31.98
C VAL A 243 0.12 -0.30 30.80
N GLY A 244 -0.80 0.65 30.87
CA GLY A 244 -1.74 0.91 29.77
C GLY A 244 -1.05 1.40 28.49
N GLN A 245 -0.06 2.28 28.61
CA GLN A 245 0.73 2.76 27.47
C GLN A 245 1.54 1.62 26.83
N ALA A 246 2.15 0.77 27.65
CA ALA A 246 2.89 -0.37 27.12
C ALA A 246 1.99 -1.45 26.53
N LEU A 247 0.78 -1.65 27.08
CA LEU A 247 -0.18 -2.57 26.47
C LEU A 247 -0.55 -2.11 25.06
N TYR A 248 -0.86 -0.83 24.88
CA TYR A 248 -1.11 -0.24 23.56
C TYR A 248 0.09 -0.45 22.61
N VAL A 249 1.30 -0.12 23.07
CA VAL A 249 2.52 -0.30 22.27
C VAL A 249 2.77 -1.77 21.93
N THR A 250 2.53 -2.67 22.88
CA THR A 250 2.70 -4.13 22.70
C THR A 250 1.71 -4.65 21.69
N VAL A 251 0.45 -4.24 21.75
CA VAL A 251 -0.56 -4.61 20.75
C VAL A 251 -0.14 -4.15 19.36
N LEU A 252 0.28 -2.89 19.20
CA LEU A 252 0.75 -2.40 17.89
C LEU A 252 2.02 -3.12 17.41
N LEU A 253 2.95 -3.44 18.30
CA LEU A 253 4.17 -4.16 17.97
C LEU A 253 3.85 -5.59 17.52
N VAL A 254 3.05 -6.33 18.29
CA VAL A 254 2.61 -7.70 17.95
C VAL A 254 1.85 -7.68 16.64
N LEU A 255 0.94 -6.72 16.45
CA LEU A 255 0.18 -6.57 15.22
C LEU A 255 1.13 -6.35 14.02
N ASN A 256 2.10 -5.45 14.13
CA ASN A 256 3.09 -5.23 13.08
C ASN A 256 3.88 -6.50 12.76
N VAL A 257 4.41 -7.19 13.77
CA VAL A 257 5.20 -8.41 13.57
C VAL A 257 4.38 -9.52 12.93
N VAL A 258 3.18 -9.78 13.44
CA VAL A 258 2.30 -10.84 12.94
C VAL A 258 1.84 -10.52 11.52
N LEU A 259 1.36 -9.31 11.27
CA LEU A 259 0.86 -8.92 9.95
C LEU A 259 1.98 -8.81 8.90
N THR A 260 3.22 -8.53 9.30
CA THR A 260 4.37 -8.66 8.39
C THR A 260 4.69 -10.12 8.04
N ALA A 261 4.34 -11.10 8.87
CA ALA A 261 4.79 -12.48 8.71
C ALA A 261 3.78 -13.45 8.07
N VAL A 262 2.49 -13.09 8.01
CA VAL A 262 1.39 -14.01 7.65
C VAL A 262 0.75 -13.72 6.29
N SER A 263 0.10 -14.73 5.73
CA SER A 263 -0.69 -14.68 4.48
C SER A 263 0.10 -14.41 3.20
N TYR A 264 1.24 -15.08 3.07
CA TYR A 264 1.94 -15.20 1.79
C TYR A 264 1.44 -16.41 1.01
N ARG A 265 1.15 -16.20 -0.26
CA ARG A 265 0.91 -17.26 -1.25
C ARG A 265 2.02 -17.19 -2.29
N SER A 266 2.31 -18.33 -2.89
CA SER A 266 3.30 -18.47 -3.95
C SER A 266 2.73 -19.38 -5.01
N PHE A 267 2.93 -19.02 -6.27
CA PHE A 267 2.51 -19.79 -7.43
C PHE A 267 3.72 -20.03 -8.34
N GLN A 268 3.95 -21.29 -8.69
CA GLN A 268 5.09 -21.70 -9.50
C GLN A 268 4.66 -22.73 -10.55
N PRO A 269 5.12 -22.63 -11.81
CA PRO A 269 6.00 -21.58 -12.34
C PRO A 269 5.31 -20.21 -12.43
N SER A 270 6.05 -19.13 -12.16
CA SER A 270 5.55 -17.76 -12.22
C SER A 270 5.98 -17.07 -13.52
N ALA A 271 5.16 -16.14 -14.00
CA ALA A 271 5.50 -15.28 -15.13
C ALA A 271 6.60 -14.25 -14.81
N TRP A 272 6.82 -13.95 -13.52
CA TRP A 272 7.68 -12.82 -13.10
C TRP A 272 8.84 -13.21 -12.20
N TYR A 273 8.76 -14.36 -11.53
CA TYR A 273 9.77 -14.77 -10.55
C TYR A 273 10.34 -16.12 -10.92
N ALA A 274 11.67 -16.23 -10.91
CA ALA A 274 12.37 -17.44 -11.29
C ALA A 274 12.10 -18.61 -10.33
N ASP A 275 11.91 -18.31 -9.05
CA ASP A 275 11.65 -19.32 -8.03
C ASP A 275 10.84 -18.77 -6.85
N ARG A 276 10.35 -19.69 -6.01
CA ARG A 276 9.54 -19.40 -4.82
C ARG A 276 10.25 -18.51 -3.81
N TYR A 277 11.57 -18.64 -3.65
CA TYR A 277 12.32 -17.81 -2.70
C TYR A 277 12.34 -16.36 -3.17
N GLN A 278 12.63 -16.11 -4.46
CA GLN A 278 12.57 -14.76 -5.03
C GLN A 278 11.16 -14.16 -4.87
N GLU A 279 10.12 -14.91 -5.24
CA GLU A 279 8.73 -14.50 -5.14
C GLU A 279 8.33 -14.10 -3.70
N VAL A 280 8.58 -14.97 -2.72
CA VAL A 280 8.24 -14.68 -1.32
C VAL A 280 9.05 -13.49 -0.78
N MET A 281 10.31 -13.36 -1.17
CA MET A 281 11.15 -12.23 -0.74
C MET A 281 10.62 -10.90 -1.26
N VAL A 282 10.13 -10.87 -2.51
CA VAL A 282 9.45 -9.71 -3.11
C VAL A 282 8.18 -9.36 -2.31
N TRP A 283 7.37 -10.35 -1.95
CA TRP A 283 6.17 -10.13 -1.15
C TRP A 283 6.47 -9.56 0.24
N VAL A 284 7.53 -10.02 0.91
CA VAL A 284 7.95 -9.45 2.20
C VAL A 284 8.48 -8.03 2.03
N MET A 285 9.22 -7.75 0.95
CA MET A 285 9.70 -6.41 0.61
C MET A 285 8.51 -5.45 0.41
N TYR A 286 7.50 -5.79 -0.39
CA TYR A 286 6.33 -4.92 -0.58
C TYR A 286 5.51 -4.76 0.69
N ARG A 287 5.27 -5.84 1.45
CA ARG A 287 4.58 -5.80 2.75
C ARG A 287 5.20 -4.77 3.69
N THR A 288 6.51 -4.82 3.89
CA THR A 288 7.21 -3.92 4.81
C THR A 288 7.11 -2.46 4.35
N GLY A 289 7.14 -2.20 3.04
CA GLY A 289 6.90 -0.87 2.47
C GLY A 289 5.48 -0.34 2.74
N VAL A 290 4.45 -1.12 2.41
CA VAL A 290 3.05 -0.72 2.62
C VAL A 290 2.73 -0.53 4.10
N LEU A 291 3.22 -1.40 4.99
CA LEU A 291 3.00 -1.23 6.43
C LEU A 291 3.75 -0.01 6.99
N ALA A 292 4.92 0.37 6.44
CA ALA A 292 5.56 1.64 6.76
C ALA A 292 4.63 2.80 6.36
N PHE A 293 4.06 2.78 5.15
CA PHE A 293 3.10 3.82 4.72
C PHE A 293 1.86 3.91 5.60
N ALA A 294 1.31 2.77 6.02
CA ALA A 294 0.17 2.75 6.93
C ALA A 294 0.49 3.35 8.32
N LEU A 295 1.74 3.27 8.79
CA LEU A 295 2.15 3.86 10.06
C LEU A 295 2.39 5.38 9.99
N LEU A 296 2.65 5.93 8.80
CA LEU A 296 2.95 7.34 8.61
C LEU A 296 1.82 8.29 9.06
N PRO A 297 0.53 8.06 8.71
CA PRO A 297 -0.57 8.90 9.21
C PRO A 297 -0.66 8.92 10.72
N LEU A 298 -0.50 7.74 11.34
CA LEU A 298 -0.56 7.59 12.80
C LEU A 298 0.62 8.30 13.47
N ALA A 299 1.83 8.20 12.88
CA ALA A 299 3.02 8.87 13.38
C ALA A 299 2.84 10.39 13.40
N LEU A 300 2.36 10.99 12.30
CA LEU A 300 2.16 12.43 12.20
C LEU A 300 1.02 12.91 13.12
N LEU A 301 -0.11 12.20 13.13
CA LEU A 301 -1.26 12.53 13.97
C LEU A 301 -0.89 12.60 15.46
N LEU A 302 -0.16 11.59 15.96
CA LEU A 302 0.24 11.50 17.38
C LEU A 302 1.29 12.54 17.78
N ALA A 303 1.98 13.18 16.83
CA ALA A 303 2.96 14.23 17.10
C ALA A 303 2.30 15.60 17.36
N GLY A 304 1.10 15.83 16.82
CA GLY A 304 0.42 17.12 16.85
C GLY A 304 -0.06 17.53 18.25
N ARG A 305 0.11 18.82 18.58
CA ARG A 305 -0.37 19.41 19.86
C ARG A 305 -1.87 19.66 19.90
N ASN A 306 -2.50 19.78 18.73
CA ASN A 306 -3.93 19.94 18.55
C ASN A 306 -4.34 19.05 17.37
N ASN A 307 -4.84 17.84 17.66
CA ASN A 307 -5.24 16.87 16.64
C ASN A 307 -6.63 16.30 16.97
N VAL A 308 -7.35 15.76 15.98
CA VAL A 308 -8.74 15.30 16.14
C VAL A 308 -8.85 14.19 17.18
N LEU A 309 -7.80 13.38 17.31
CA LEU A 309 -7.74 12.28 18.25
C LEU A 309 -7.54 12.77 19.69
N LEU A 310 -6.88 13.91 19.91
CA LEU A 310 -6.84 14.59 21.22
C LEU A 310 -8.20 15.20 21.58
N TRP A 311 -8.99 15.64 20.59
CA TRP A 311 -10.33 16.15 20.83
C TRP A 311 -11.33 15.03 21.14
N LEU A 312 -11.23 13.90 20.43
CA LEU A 312 -12.11 12.73 20.60
C LEU A 312 -11.77 11.87 21.82
N SER A 313 -10.51 11.86 22.23
CA SER A 313 -10.05 11.07 23.38
C SER A 313 -9.85 11.96 24.60
N ASP A 314 -9.94 11.35 25.79
CA ASP A 314 -9.57 12.01 27.05
C ASP A 314 -8.10 11.72 27.43
N TRP A 315 -7.23 11.50 26.43
CA TRP A 315 -5.83 11.13 26.65
C TRP A 315 -4.92 12.36 26.64
N SER A 316 -3.90 12.36 27.48
CA SER A 316 -2.98 13.49 27.56
C SER A 316 -2.06 13.58 26.35
N HIS A 317 -1.72 14.80 25.93
CA HIS A 317 -0.71 15.02 24.88
C HIS A 317 0.62 14.33 25.20
N ALA A 318 1.02 14.27 26.47
CA ALA A 318 2.22 13.54 26.89
C ALA A 318 2.15 12.03 26.53
N THR A 319 0.97 11.43 26.62
CA THR A 319 0.73 10.04 26.17
C THR A 319 0.92 9.95 24.66
N TYR A 320 0.38 10.89 23.88
CA TYR A 320 0.47 10.85 22.42
C TYR A 320 1.89 11.02 21.92
N VAL A 321 2.68 11.93 22.50
CA VAL A 321 4.10 12.04 22.16
C VAL A 321 4.86 10.76 22.54
N LEU A 322 4.45 10.03 23.58
CA LEU A 322 5.01 8.71 23.89
C LEU A 322 4.67 7.69 22.80
N LEU A 323 3.42 7.64 22.36
CA LEU A 323 2.97 6.74 21.31
C LEU A 323 3.60 7.08 19.95
N HIS A 324 3.68 8.36 19.59
CA HIS A 324 4.39 8.86 18.41
C HIS A 324 5.81 8.30 18.34
N ARG A 325 6.57 8.34 19.44
CA ARG A 325 7.94 7.79 19.45
C ARG A 325 7.97 6.28 19.17
N TRP A 326 6.97 5.52 19.61
CA TRP A 326 6.92 4.07 19.35
C TRP A 326 6.44 3.77 17.94
N VAL A 327 5.40 4.45 17.46
CA VAL A 327 4.90 4.33 16.08
C VAL A 327 5.97 4.77 15.08
N ALA A 328 6.69 5.86 15.33
CA ALA A 328 7.80 6.32 14.48
C ALA A 328 8.97 5.31 14.42
N ARG A 329 9.22 4.56 15.51
CA ARG A 329 10.20 3.46 15.50
C ARG A 329 9.73 2.28 14.68
N LEU A 330 8.46 1.91 14.77
CA LEU A 330 7.87 0.86 13.92
C LEU A 330 7.91 1.27 12.45
N PHE A 331 7.55 2.52 12.14
CA PHE A 331 7.65 3.09 10.79
C PHE A 331 9.07 2.95 10.23
N ALA A 332 10.07 3.44 10.97
CA ALA A 332 11.44 3.41 10.52
C ALA A 332 12.01 1.98 10.44
N LEU A 333 11.58 1.07 11.34
CA LEU A 333 11.95 -0.35 11.25
C LEU A 333 11.39 -1.01 9.98
N GLN A 334 10.11 -0.78 9.66
CA GLN A 334 9.48 -1.29 8.45
C GLN A 334 10.15 -0.72 7.19
N ALA A 335 10.45 0.58 7.17
CA ALA A 335 11.16 1.23 6.07
C ALA A 335 12.60 0.69 5.90
N LEU A 336 13.33 0.46 7.00
CA LEU A 336 14.66 -0.15 6.95
C LEU A 336 14.62 -1.59 6.43
N LEU A 337 13.65 -2.38 6.88
CA LEU A 337 13.46 -3.75 6.39
C LEU A 337 13.13 -3.76 4.90
N HIS A 338 12.22 -2.89 4.44
CA HIS A 338 11.89 -2.71 3.03
C HIS A 338 13.15 -2.42 2.20
N SER A 339 13.93 -1.41 2.59
CA SER A 339 15.14 -1.01 1.87
C SER A 339 16.24 -2.08 1.88
N LEU A 340 16.39 -2.81 2.99
CA LEU A 340 17.35 -3.93 3.07
C LEU A 340 16.94 -5.10 2.17
N LEU A 341 15.65 -5.46 2.17
CA LEU A 341 15.11 -6.52 1.33
C LEU A 341 15.21 -6.15 -0.15
N ALA A 342 14.91 -4.89 -0.50
CA ALA A 342 15.10 -4.37 -1.85
C ALA A 342 16.57 -4.44 -2.28
N LEU A 343 17.50 -4.01 -1.44
CA LEU A 343 18.93 -4.10 -1.72
C LEU A 343 19.37 -5.54 -2.03
N VAL A 344 19.01 -6.50 -1.16
CA VAL A 344 19.39 -7.91 -1.32
C VAL A 344 18.71 -8.53 -2.55
N LEU A 345 17.46 -8.18 -2.82
CA LEU A 345 16.70 -8.70 -3.96
C LEU A 345 17.31 -8.25 -5.28
N TYR A 346 17.48 -6.93 -5.44
CA TYR A 346 17.97 -6.35 -6.69
C TYR A 346 19.44 -6.70 -6.96
N ASP A 347 20.25 -6.91 -5.91
CA ASP A 347 21.62 -7.41 -6.07
C ASP A 347 21.62 -8.85 -6.59
N ARG A 348 20.78 -9.73 -6.02
CA ARG A 348 20.67 -11.13 -6.44
C ARG A 348 20.10 -11.31 -7.84
N THR A 349 19.20 -10.44 -8.27
CA THR A 349 18.63 -10.48 -9.63
C THR A 349 19.47 -9.72 -10.66
N GLY A 350 20.60 -9.12 -10.26
CA GLY A 350 21.45 -8.33 -11.17
C GLY A 350 20.92 -6.93 -11.50
N LEU A 351 19.70 -6.59 -11.08
CA LEU A 351 19.01 -5.33 -11.39
C LEU A 351 19.56 -4.11 -10.63
N TYR A 352 20.35 -4.32 -9.58
CA TYR A 352 20.81 -3.25 -8.68
C TYR A 352 21.49 -2.08 -9.41
N ARG A 353 22.38 -2.36 -10.36
CA ARG A 353 23.13 -1.30 -11.06
C ARG A 353 22.23 -0.45 -11.96
N GLY A 354 21.22 -1.05 -12.59
CA GLY A 354 20.29 -0.34 -13.47
C GLY A 354 19.25 0.47 -12.71
N GLU A 355 18.80 -0.03 -11.55
CA GLU A 355 17.67 0.55 -10.82
C GLU A 355 18.09 1.62 -9.81
N THR A 356 19.31 1.55 -9.27
CA THR A 356 19.82 2.51 -8.26
C THR A 356 19.95 3.94 -8.76
N THR A 357 20.10 4.13 -10.07
CA THR A 357 20.18 5.45 -10.70
C THR A 357 18.80 6.02 -11.03
N LYS A 358 17.73 5.20 -10.98
CA LYS A 358 16.39 5.65 -11.30
C LYS A 358 15.89 6.61 -10.21
N PRO A 359 15.17 7.68 -10.58
CA PRO A 359 14.72 8.71 -9.62
C PRO A 359 13.93 8.16 -8.43
N TRP A 360 13.06 7.17 -8.66
CA TRP A 360 12.24 6.56 -7.62
C TRP A 360 13.10 5.85 -6.55
N TRP A 361 14.20 5.20 -6.95
CA TRP A 361 15.13 4.53 -6.03
C TRP A 361 15.89 5.55 -5.18
N VAL A 362 16.40 6.61 -5.82
CA VAL A 362 17.14 7.69 -5.15
C VAL A 362 16.27 8.34 -4.07
N TRP A 363 15.01 8.67 -4.37
CA TRP A 363 14.10 9.26 -3.39
C TRP A 363 13.76 8.30 -2.23
N GLY A 364 13.61 7.01 -2.50
CA GLY A 364 13.45 5.97 -1.47
C GLY A 364 14.67 5.86 -0.55
N ALA A 365 15.88 5.92 -1.12
CA ALA A 365 17.12 5.94 -0.36
C ALA A 365 17.24 7.20 0.51
N VAL A 366 16.93 8.39 -0.04
CA VAL A 366 16.91 9.64 0.71
C VAL A 366 15.94 9.57 1.89
N ALA A 367 14.72 9.07 1.68
CA ALA A 367 13.74 8.91 2.75
C ALA A 367 14.21 7.94 3.84
N THR A 368 14.80 6.80 3.46
CA THR A 368 15.33 5.80 4.39
C THR A 368 16.48 6.37 5.23
N VAL A 369 17.42 7.06 4.59
CA VAL A 369 18.56 7.69 5.28
C VAL A 369 18.07 8.78 6.23
N ALA A 370 17.16 9.65 5.79
CA ALA A 370 16.57 10.69 6.63
C ALA A 370 15.85 10.09 7.85
N ALA A 371 15.02 9.06 7.66
CA ALA A 371 14.33 8.37 8.75
C ALA A 371 15.32 7.71 9.75
N SER A 372 16.41 7.14 9.24
CA SER A 372 17.47 6.54 10.06
C SER A 372 18.22 7.57 10.90
N VAL A 373 18.58 8.71 10.29
CA VAL A 373 19.18 9.84 11.00
C VAL A 373 18.22 10.37 12.06
N MET A 374 16.92 10.51 11.74
CA MET A 374 15.90 10.93 12.70
C MET A 374 15.79 9.98 13.90
N LEU A 375 15.87 8.66 13.71
CA LEU A 375 15.82 7.69 14.81
C LEU A 375 16.94 7.94 15.83
N VAL A 376 18.16 8.14 15.33
CA VAL A 376 19.35 8.38 16.16
C VAL A 376 19.28 9.78 16.78
N ALA A 377 19.07 10.82 15.96
CA ALA A 377 19.01 12.22 16.40
C ALA A 377 17.85 12.51 17.37
N SER A 378 16.80 11.68 17.38
CA SER A 378 15.68 11.78 18.33
C SER A 378 15.94 11.13 19.68
N GLY A 379 17.18 10.69 19.94
CA GLY A 379 17.61 10.22 21.26
C GLY A 379 17.48 11.28 22.35
N LEU A 380 17.35 10.84 23.61
CA LEU A 380 17.25 11.77 24.73
C LEU A 380 18.53 12.59 24.93
N TYR A 381 19.68 12.07 24.51
CA TYR A 381 20.97 12.74 24.59
C TYR A 381 21.00 14.04 23.76
N VAL A 382 20.50 14.01 22.51
CA VAL A 382 20.42 15.21 21.65
C VAL A 382 19.43 16.23 22.24
N ARG A 383 18.24 15.77 22.65
CA ARG A 383 17.21 16.65 23.23
C ARG A 383 17.65 17.37 24.49
N ARG A 384 18.50 16.73 25.30
CA ARG A 384 19.07 17.32 26.52
C ARG A 384 20.18 18.30 26.22
N TRP A 385 20.94 18.04 25.15
CA TRP A 385 21.99 18.94 24.71
C TRP A 385 21.40 20.23 24.12
N SER A 386 20.43 20.12 23.20
CA SER A 386 19.67 21.27 22.71
C SER A 386 18.30 20.83 22.17
N TYR A 387 17.24 21.33 22.80
CA TYR A 387 15.87 21.04 22.37
C TYR A 387 15.53 21.74 21.05
N GLU A 388 15.97 22.99 20.86
CA GLU A 388 15.69 23.76 19.64
C GLU A 388 16.36 23.13 18.41
N ILE A 389 17.61 22.69 18.54
CA ILE A 389 18.31 21.99 17.44
C ILE A 389 17.60 20.68 17.11
N PHE A 390 17.21 19.91 18.13
CA PHE A 390 16.42 18.69 17.92
C PHE A 390 15.12 19.00 17.16
N LEU A 391 14.35 20.00 17.60
CA LEU A 391 13.05 20.29 17.01
C LEU A 391 13.17 20.73 15.54
N VAL A 392 14.06 21.70 15.26
CA VAL A 392 14.24 22.23 13.91
C VAL A 392 14.77 21.15 12.97
N SER A 393 15.81 20.41 13.37
CA SER A 393 16.36 19.33 12.54
C SER A 393 15.35 18.21 12.32
N HIS A 394 14.57 17.85 13.34
CA HIS A 394 13.54 16.80 13.22
C HIS A 394 12.44 17.20 12.25
N VAL A 395 11.96 18.46 12.29
CA VAL A 395 10.93 18.94 11.35
C VAL A 395 11.47 18.97 9.92
N LEU A 396 12.68 19.48 9.71
CA LEU A 396 13.30 19.50 8.38
C LEU A 396 13.47 18.08 7.81
N LEU A 397 14.01 17.15 8.60
CA LEU A 397 14.15 15.76 8.19
C LEU A 397 12.80 15.08 7.97
N ALA A 398 11.78 15.38 8.78
CA ALA A 398 10.44 14.85 8.57
C ALA A 398 9.85 15.30 7.22
N VAL A 399 10.09 16.56 6.80
CA VAL A 399 9.71 17.03 5.46
C VAL A 399 10.43 16.24 4.38
N PHE A 400 11.75 16.00 4.50
CA PHE A 400 12.49 15.17 3.55
C PHE A 400 11.96 13.73 3.50
N VAL A 401 11.60 13.13 4.64
CA VAL A 401 10.98 11.81 4.67
C VAL A 401 9.67 11.83 3.91
N ILE A 402 8.75 12.77 4.20
CA ILE A 402 7.44 12.84 3.54
C ILE A 402 7.58 13.06 2.02
N VAL A 403 8.44 14.01 1.62
CA VAL A 403 8.67 14.33 0.19
C VAL A 403 9.35 13.18 -0.54
N GLY A 404 10.39 12.57 0.05
CA GLY A 404 11.10 11.45 -0.57
C GLY A 404 10.23 10.22 -0.68
N CYS A 405 9.40 9.98 0.33
CA CYS A 405 8.34 8.99 0.28
C CYS A 405 7.41 9.29 -0.93
N TRP A 406 6.83 10.49 -1.05
CA TRP A 406 5.91 10.82 -2.15
C TRP A 406 6.51 10.55 -3.53
N TYR A 407 7.71 11.06 -3.80
CA TYR A 407 8.37 10.84 -5.08
C TYR A 407 8.79 9.39 -5.32
N HIS A 408 9.13 8.64 -4.27
CA HIS A 408 9.44 7.21 -4.40
C HIS A 408 8.24 6.42 -4.95
N VAL A 409 7.03 6.69 -4.45
CA VAL A 409 5.81 6.00 -4.89
C VAL A 409 5.29 6.54 -6.22
N GLU A 410 5.21 7.87 -6.37
CA GLU A 410 4.69 8.52 -7.57
C GLU A 410 5.50 8.14 -8.82
N LEU A 411 6.83 8.20 -8.72
CA LEU A 411 7.70 7.93 -9.86
C LEU A 411 7.82 6.43 -10.18
N ARG A 412 7.49 5.54 -9.23
CA ARG A 412 7.51 4.09 -9.48
C ARG A 412 6.18 3.58 -9.99
N PHE A 413 5.06 4.08 -9.46
CA PHE A 413 3.74 3.49 -9.70
C PHE A 413 2.76 4.41 -10.43
N MET A 414 3.08 5.69 -10.62
CA MET A 414 2.25 6.65 -11.36
C MET A 414 0.76 6.65 -10.92
N ARG A 415 0.51 6.43 -9.62
CA ARG A 415 -0.83 6.32 -8.99
C ARG A 415 -1.71 5.19 -9.51
N MET A 416 -1.13 4.19 -10.19
CA MET A 416 -1.89 3.05 -10.72
C MET A 416 -2.49 2.19 -9.61
N PHE A 417 -1.88 2.16 -8.42
CA PHE A 417 -2.17 1.17 -7.37
C PHE A 417 -2.70 1.76 -6.06
N GLY A 418 -2.97 3.06 -5.98
CA GLY A 418 -3.59 3.67 -4.79
C GLY A 418 -2.67 3.85 -3.58
N TYR A 419 -1.37 3.55 -3.68
CA TYR A 419 -0.43 3.72 -2.56
C TYR A 419 -0.34 5.18 -2.06
N GLU A 420 -0.59 6.16 -2.94
CA GLU A 420 -0.64 7.58 -2.60
C GLU A 420 -1.74 7.90 -1.57
N GLN A 421 -2.76 7.06 -1.44
CA GLN A 421 -3.86 7.27 -0.51
C GLN A 421 -3.41 7.23 0.96
N TRP A 422 -2.34 6.46 1.27
CA TRP A 422 -1.72 6.49 2.60
C TRP A 422 -1.12 7.87 2.92
N TYR A 423 -0.59 8.58 1.92
CA TYR A 423 -0.07 9.94 2.09
C TYR A 423 -1.17 10.97 2.18
N VAL A 424 -2.17 10.87 1.31
CA VAL A 424 -3.32 11.78 1.35
C VAL A 424 -4.00 11.68 2.72
N SER A 425 -4.14 10.46 3.25
CA SER A 425 -4.62 10.23 4.62
C SER A 425 -3.72 10.87 5.68
N SER A 426 -2.39 10.73 5.53
CA SER A 426 -1.40 11.33 6.44
C SER A 426 -1.50 12.85 6.50
N LEU A 427 -1.57 13.49 5.34
CA LEU A 427 -1.66 14.94 5.21
C LEU A 427 -3.03 15.44 5.70
N SER A 428 -4.12 14.80 5.29
CA SER A 428 -5.48 15.15 5.69
C SER A 428 -5.66 15.12 7.21
N LEU A 429 -5.22 14.06 7.87
CA LEU A 429 -5.31 13.93 9.33
C LEU A 429 -4.44 14.96 10.07
N SER A 430 -3.34 15.38 9.46
CA SER A 430 -2.44 16.41 10.01
C SER A 430 -2.97 17.83 9.79
N LEU A 431 -3.62 18.11 8.65
CA LEU A 431 -4.14 19.43 8.27
C LEU A 431 -5.54 19.73 8.81
N SER A 432 -6.32 18.72 9.22
CA SER A 432 -7.72 18.86 9.69
C SER A 432 -7.92 19.84 10.86
N LEU A 433 -6.86 20.45 11.40
CA LEU A 433 -6.89 21.36 12.53
C LEU A 433 -6.22 22.73 12.35
N SER A 434 -5.89 23.13 11.11
CA SER A 434 -5.70 24.57 10.82
C SER A 434 -7.02 25.36 10.77
N LEU A 435 -8.17 24.67 10.81
CA LEU A 435 -9.51 25.27 10.65
C LEU A 435 -10.43 25.16 11.87
N SER A 436 -9.99 24.57 12.99
CA SER A 436 -10.82 24.55 14.21
C SER A 436 -10.67 25.87 14.97
N PRO A 437 -11.77 26.54 15.36
CA PRO A 437 -11.71 27.81 16.06
C PRO A 437 -11.04 27.66 17.43
N PRO A 438 -10.34 28.69 17.93
CA PRO A 438 -9.69 28.65 19.23
C PRO A 438 -10.72 28.33 20.33
N SER A 439 -10.37 27.40 21.20
CA SER A 439 -11.17 27.03 22.38
C SER A 439 -11.51 28.28 23.20
N LEU A 440 -12.80 28.60 23.34
CA LEU A 440 -13.26 29.56 24.34
C LEU A 440 -12.90 29.04 25.75
N PRO A 441 -12.41 29.90 26.65
CA PRO A 441 -12.05 29.50 28.01
C PRO A 441 -13.29 29.00 28.79
N PRO A 442 -13.09 28.10 29.78
CA PRO A 442 -14.19 27.51 30.53
C PRO A 442 -14.92 28.57 31.38
N LEU A 443 -16.14 28.92 30.97
CA LEU A 443 -17.11 29.61 31.81
C LEU A 443 -17.61 28.64 32.89
N GLN A 444 -16.99 28.63 34.07
CA GLN A 444 -17.62 28.19 35.33
C GLN A 444 -16.77 28.55 36.55
N ALA A 445 -16.81 29.83 36.94
CA ALA A 445 -16.49 30.29 38.29
C ALA A 445 -17.15 31.65 38.57
N ALA A 446 -18.49 31.70 38.58
CA ALA A 446 -19.24 32.85 39.10
C ALA A 446 -20.67 32.45 39.47
N GLN A 447 -20.81 31.70 40.57
CA GLN A 447 -22.09 31.61 41.28
C GLN A 447 -21.81 31.46 42.78
N ARG A 448 -21.35 32.56 43.39
CA ARG A 448 -21.44 32.85 44.83
C ARG A 448 -21.35 34.37 45.04
N ILE A 449 -22.43 35.09 44.78
CA ILE A 449 -22.84 36.29 45.54
C ILE A 449 -24.37 36.34 45.42
N GLY A 450 -25.05 36.32 46.56
CA GLY A 450 -26.51 36.23 46.70
C GLY A 450 -26.84 35.59 48.04
#